data_AF-A0A1A8Q926-F1
#
_entry.id   AF-A0A1A8Q926-F1
#
_cell.length_a   1.000
_cell.length_b   1.000
_cell.length_c   1.000
_cell.angle_alpha   90.00
_cell.angle_beta   90.00
_cell.angle_gamma   90.00
#
_symmetry.space_group_name_H-M   'P 1'
#
loop_
_entity.id
_entity.type
_entity.pdbx_description
1 polymer ?
#
loop_
_entity_poly.entity_id
_entity_poly.type
_entity_poly.pdbx_seq_one_letter_code
_entity_poly.pdbx_strand_id
1 'polypeptide(L)'
;MAMQMGELDSGSIKVQKWQNTMYAVDSGIQSGATTIRDEEYEIPVTKKVYMTTTVTQQEPDLEQYTMTRATRVRAALFPESLEDGTTILSTQTDPSQMTNVQKLAEPSQMLKNAIIHLINYQDDAELATRAMPELAKLLGDEDQVVVSKAAQIVDQLTRKEASRRALMQNHQMVTAVVRAMQNSNDMETNKATASILHNLSHQREGLLAIFKTGGIPALVRMLSSPFEPVLFYAITTLH
;
A
#
# COMPACT_ATOMS: atom_id res chain seq x y z
N MET A 1 -2.22 13.75 70.43
CA MET A 1 -2.51 14.30 69.09
C MET A 1 -2.68 13.13 68.13
N ALA A 2 -3.92 12.85 67.76
CA ALA A 2 -4.24 11.83 66.78
C ALA A 2 -4.06 12.42 65.38
N MET A 3 -3.17 11.85 64.56
CA MET A 3 -3.16 12.10 63.12
C MET A 3 -3.78 10.90 62.40
N GLN A 4 -4.82 11.27 61.66
CA GLN A 4 -5.73 10.50 60.86
C GLN A 4 -5.02 9.93 59.63
N MET A 5 -4.99 8.60 59.50
CA MET A 5 -4.66 7.92 58.23
C MET A 5 -5.80 8.16 57.25
N GLY A 6 -5.58 9.05 56.28
CA GLY A 6 -6.47 9.29 55.17
C GLY A 6 -5.83 8.88 53.85
N GLU A 7 -6.59 8.11 53.07
CA GLU A 7 -6.52 8.01 51.61
C GLU A 7 -5.35 7.22 50.98
N LEU A 8 -5.36 5.90 51.14
CA LEU A 8 -4.75 4.97 50.17
C LEU A 8 -5.75 3.99 49.54
N ASP A 9 -7.00 3.95 50.01
CA ASP A 9 -7.99 2.93 49.62
C ASP A 9 -8.91 3.35 48.45
N SER A 10 -8.94 4.65 48.10
CA SER A 10 -9.83 5.20 47.06
C SER A 10 -9.48 4.72 45.64
N GLY A 11 -8.20 4.44 45.37
CA GLY A 11 -7.72 3.98 44.06
C GLY A 11 -8.07 2.52 43.77
N SER A 12 -7.81 1.62 44.72
CA SER A 12 -8.11 0.19 44.59
C SER A 12 -9.60 -0.08 44.46
N ILE A 13 -10.44 0.67 45.19
CA ILE A 13 -11.90 0.57 45.11
C ILE A 13 -12.41 1.02 43.73
N LYS A 14 -11.79 2.02 43.09
CA LYS A 14 -12.15 2.46 41.73
C LYS A 14 -11.77 1.42 40.67
N VAL A 15 -10.61 0.78 40.80
CA VAL A 15 -10.17 -0.29 39.87
C VAL A 15 -11.07 -1.52 40.01
N GLN A 16 -11.43 -1.91 41.24
CA GLN A 16 -12.39 -3.00 41.47
C GLN A 16 -13.79 -2.68 40.93
N LYS A 17 -14.28 -1.44 41.12
CA LYS A 17 -15.56 -1.02 40.52
C LYS A 17 -15.52 -1.02 38.99
N TRP A 18 -14.41 -0.63 38.38
CA TRP A 18 -14.24 -0.68 36.93
C TRP A 18 -14.18 -2.12 36.40
N GLN A 19 -13.42 -3.02 37.04
CA GLN A 19 -13.40 -4.44 36.70
C GLN A 19 -14.78 -5.08 36.86
N ASN A 20 -15.47 -4.88 37.98
CA ASN A 20 -16.81 -5.44 38.18
C ASN A 20 -17.83 -4.92 37.16
N THR A 21 -17.71 -3.67 36.73
CA THR A 21 -18.64 -3.09 35.73
C THR A 21 -18.32 -3.56 34.31
N MET A 22 -17.05 -3.83 33.98
CA MET A 22 -16.63 -4.38 32.68
C MET A 22 -16.97 -5.87 32.54
N TYR A 23 -16.84 -6.66 33.61
CA TYR A 23 -17.13 -8.10 33.58
C TYR A 23 -18.60 -8.47 33.85
N ALA A 24 -19.40 -7.58 34.46
CA ALA A 24 -20.83 -7.80 34.68
C ALA A 24 -21.72 -7.28 33.54
N VAL A 25 -21.18 -6.45 32.63
CA VAL A 25 -21.86 -6.07 31.40
C VAL A 25 -21.39 -7.03 30.31
N ASP A 26 -22.12 -8.14 30.23
CA ASP A 26 -22.11 -9.07 29.10
C ASP A 26 -22.27 -8.25 27.81
N SER A 27 -21.14 -7.92 27.19
CA SER A 27 -21.11 -7.39 25.83
C SER A 27 -21.63 -8.53 24.98
N GLY A 28 -22.94 -8.54 24.72
CA GLY A 28 -23.72 -9.53 23.97
C GLY A 28 -23.24 -9.74 22.53
N ILE A 29 -21.96 -10.07 22.40
CA ILE A 29 -21.25 -10.53 21.24
C ILE A 29 -20.92 -11.96 21.64
N GLN A 30 -21.84 -12.88 21.32
CA GLN A 30 -21.52 -14.30 21.25
C GLN A 30 -20.34 -14.45 20.31
N SER A 31 -19.15 -14.53 20.89
CA SER A 31 -17.97 -15.00 20.18
C SER A 31 -18.30 -16.43 19.78
N GLY A 32 -18.36 -16.69 18.47
CA GLY A 32 -18.54 -18.02 17.90
C GLY A 32 -17.32 -18.91 18.13
N ALA A 33 -16.84 -18.99 19.37
CA ALA A 33 -16.00 -20.08 19.84
C ALA A 33 -16.95 -21.19 20.26
N THR A 34 -16.85 -22.34 19.59
CA THR A 34 -17.62 -23.55 19.86
C THR A 34 -17.20 -24.10 21.23
N THR A 35 -17.75 -23.58 22.33
CA THR A 35 -17.64 -24.22 23.64
C THR A 35 -18.81 -25.15 23.81
N ILE A 36 -18.57 -26.43 23.54
CA ILE A 36 -19.48 -27.51 23.95
C ILE A 36 -19.49 -27.49 25.48
N ARG A 37 -20.65 -27.23 26.08
CA ARG A 37 -20.86 -27.44 27.51
C ARG A 37 -22.19 -28.15 27.65
N ASP A 38 -22.11 -29.47 27.82
CA ASP A 38 -23.18 -30.28 28.37
C ASP A 38 -23.48 -29.73 29.77
N GLU A 39 -24.68 -29.20 29.97
CA GLU A 39 -25.49 -29.44 31.17
C GLU A 39 -26.84 -28.70 31.04
N GLU A 40 -27.88 -29.49 31.28
CA GLU A 40 -29.30 -29.24 31.11
C GLU A 40 -29.82 -28.26 32.18
N TYR A 41 -29.97 -26.99 31.84
CA TYR A 41 -30.75 -26.04 32.63
C TYR A 41 -31.52 -25.07 31.73
N GLU A 42 -32.85 -25.17 31.77
CA GLU A 42 -33.78 -24.24 31.11
C GLU A 42 -33.73 -22.86 31.78
N ILE A 43 -33.27 -21.84 31.05
CA ILE A 43 -33.44 -20.43 31.40
C ILE A 43 -34.13 -19.75 30.21
N PRO A 44 -35.20 -18.95 30.42
CA PRO A 44 -35.98 -18.38 29.32
C PRO A 44 -35.17 -17.27 28.63
N VAL A 45 -34.55 -17.60 27.50
CA VAL A 45 -33.79 -16.64 26.69
C VAL A 45 -34.76 -15.79 25.89
N THR A 46 -35.00 -14.55 26.34
CA THR A 46 -35.53 -13.50 25.47
C THR A 46 -34.43 -13.10 24.47
N LYS A 47 -34.31 -13.89 23.39
CA LYS A 47 -33.43 -13.60 22.26
C LYS A 47 -33.92 -12.36 21.53
N LYS A 48 -33.40 -11.18 21.87
CA LYS A 48 -33.41 -10.05 20.93
C LYS A 48 -32.18 -10.16 20.04
N VAL A 49 -32.30 -10.96 18.98
CA VAL A 49 -31.33 -11.01 17.88
C VAL A 49 -31.55 -9.76 17.04
N TYR A 50 -30.62 -8.82 17.08
CA TYR A 50 -30.55 -7.79 16.04
C TYR A 50 -29.91 -8.43 14.82
N MET A 51 -30.73 -9.12 14.01
CA MET A 51 -30.33 -9.57 12.69
C MET A 51 -30.30 -8.34 11.77
N THR A 52 -29.13 -7.75 11.56
CA THR A 52 -28.92 -6.90 10.38
C THR A 52 -28.66 -7.82 9.21
N THR A 53 -29.74 -8.39 8.67
CA THR A 53 -29.72 -9.18 7.45
C THR A 53 -30.32 -8.30 6.35
N THR A 54 -29.48 -7.69 5.53
CA THR A 54 -29.91 -7.22 4.21
C THR A 54 -30.21 -8.48 3.38
N VAL A 55 -31.50 -8.77 3.21
CA VAL A 55 -31.97 -9.93 2.45
C VAL A 55 -31.83 -9.64 0.96
N THR A 56 -30.83 -10.23 0.32
CA THR A 56 -30.76 -10.41 -1.14
C THR A 56 -31.59 -11.65 -1.52
N GLN A 57 -32.47 -11.52 -2.52
CA GLN A 57 -33.47 -12.53 -2.95
C GLN A 57 -32.91 -13.73 -3.75
N GLN A 58 -31.63 -14.09 -3.59
CA GLN A 58 -31.04 -15.26 -4.23
C GLN A 58 -30.38 -16.09 -3.17
N GLU A 59 -30.77 -17.37 -3.05
CA GLU A 59 -30.13 -18.36 -2.19
C GLU A 59 -28.64 -18.49 -2.57
N PRO A 60 -27.71 -18.06 -1.71
CA PRO A 60 -26.29 -18.29 -1.92
C PRO A 60 -25.88 -19.55 -1.18
N ASP A 61 -24.83 -20.21 -1.68
CA ASP A 61 -24.26 -21.41 -1.08
C ASP A 61 -24.01 -21.24 0.42
N LEU A 62 -24.49 -22.19 1.21
CA LEU A 62 -24.49 -22.16 2.68
C LEU A 62 -23.07 -22.06 3.26
N GLU A 63 -22.08 -22.59 2.54
CA GLU A 63 -20.65 -22.49 2.89
C GLU A 63 -20.17 -21.04 2.94
N GLN A 64 -20.72 -20.18 2.08
CA GLN A 64 -20.31 -18.78 1.90
C GLN A 64 -20.70 -17.89 3.10
N TYR A 65 -21.67 -18.30 3.92
CA TYR A 65 -22.08 -17.60 5.15
C TYR A 65 -21.34 -18.04 6.41
N THR A 66 -20.65 -19.20 6.40
CA THR A 66 -20.02 -19.76 7.60
C THR A 66 -18.70 -19.08 7.99
N MET A 67 -18.25 -18.09 7.22
CA MET A 67 -17.01 -17.38 7.51
C MET A 67 -17.04 -16.64 8.84
N THR A 68 -16.02 -16.89 9.66
CA THR A 68 -15.86 -16.21 10.95
C THR A 68 -15.60 -14.71 10.76
N ARG A 69 -16.02 -13.89 11.74
CA ARG A 69 -15.69 -12.46 11.78
C ARG A 69 -14.17 -12.22 11.65
N ALA A 70 -13.35 -13.09 12.24
CA ALA A 70 -11.90 -13.02 12.16
C ALA A 70 -11.40 -13.18 10.72
N THR A 71 -11.97 -14.09 9.94
CA THR A 71 -11.62 -14.29 8.53
C THR A 71 -11.92 -13.04 7.69
N ARG A 72 -13.08 -12.41 7.90
CA ARG A 72 -13.43 -11.15 7.20
C ARG A 72 -12.52 -9.99 7.57
N VAL A 73 -12.15 -9.86 8.85
CA VAL A 73 -11.22 -8.83 9.30
C VAL A 73 -9.82 -9.05 8.70
N ARG A 74 -9.36 -10.31 8.73
CA ARG A 74 -8.08 -10.70 8.12
C ARG A 74 -8.06 -10.39 6.63
N ALA A 75 -9.14 -10.66 5.91
CA ALA A 75 -9.26 -10.34 4.49
C ALA A 75 -9.11 -8.85 4.16
N ALA A 76 -9.74 -8.00 4.97
CA ALA A 76 -9.71 -6.58 4.75
C ALA A 76 -8.32 -5.98 5.06
N LEU A 77 -7.68 -6.42 6.14
CA LEU A 77 -6.42 -5.85 6.61
C LEU A 77 -5.17 -6.51 5.99
N PHE A 78 -5.24 -7.81 5.70
CA PHE A 78 -4.14 -8.68 5.28
C PHE A 78 -4.61 -9.69 4.20
N PRO A 79 -5.05 -9.24 3.02
CA PRO A 79 -5.60 -10.10 1.98
C PRO A 79 -4.64 -11.22 1.55
N GLU A 80 -3.34 -10.99 1.62
CA GLU A 80 -2.30 -11.99 1.31
C GLU A 80 -2.18 -13.15 2.31
N SER A 81 -2.81 -13.03 3.48
CA SER A 81 -2.81 -14.10 4.49
C SER A 81 -3.95 -15.10 4.29
N LEU A 82 -4.72 -14.93 3.21
CA LEU A 82 -5.78 -15.84 2.78
C LEU A 82 -5.23 -16.82 1.75
N GLU A 83 -5.81 -18.02 1.72
CA GLU A 83 -5.52 -18.99 0.66
C GLU A 83 -6.12 -18.53 -0.68
N ASP A 84 -5.36 -18.70 -1.76
CA ASP A 84 -5.77 -18.36 -3.12
C ASP A 84 -7.11 -19.03 -3.46
N GLY A 85 -8.10 -18.23 -3.86
CA GLY A 85 -9.45 -18.70 -4.19
C GLY A 85 -10.52 -18.44 -3.12
N THR A 86 -10.18 -17.88 -1.96
CA THR A 86 -11.18 -17.46 -0.98
C THR A 86 -11.84 -16.13 -1.35
N THR A 87 -13.02 -16.20 -2.00
CA THR A 87 -13.85 -15.02 -2.26
C THR A 87 -14.63 -14.63 -1.00
N ILE A 88 -14.33 -13.46 -0.45
CA ILE A 88 -14.95 -13.00 0.80
C ILE A 88 -16.02 -11.97 0.47
N LEU A 89 -17.28 -12.39 0.57
CA LEU A 89 -18.40 -11.49 0.39
C LEU A 89 -18.40 -10.44 1.51
N SER A 90 -18.39 -9.18 1.10
CA SER A 90 -18.59 -8.08 2.02
C SER A 90 -20.01 -8.18 2.58
N THR A 91 -20.15 -8.21 3.91
CA THR A 91 -21.47 -8.19 4.56
C THR A 91 -22.19 -6.85 4.38
N GLN A 92 -21.50 -5.85 3.83
CA GLN A 92 -22.02 -4.50 3.62
C GLN A 92 -21.59 -4.00 2.23
N THR A 93 -22.55 -3.90 1.32
CA THR A 93 -22.34 -3.51 -0.10
C THR A 93 -22.57 -2.02 -0.34
N ASP A 94 -23.30 -1.34 0.55
CA ASP A 94 -23.56 0.10 0.46
C ASP A 94 -22.31 0.91 0.87
N PRO A 95 -21.72 1.71 -0.05
CA PRO A 95 -20.55 2.55 0.24
C PRO A 95 -20.80 3.58 1.35
N SER A 96 -22.04 4.01 1.55
CA SER A 96 -22.40 4.96 2.61
C SER A 96 -22.36 4.35 4.02
N GLN A 97 -22.36 3.02 4.12
CA GLN A 97 -22.50 2.27 5.36
C GLN A 97 -21.26 1.43 5.71
N MET A 98 -20.07 1.81 5.22
CA MET A 98 -18.84 1.04 5.46
C MET A 98 -18.57 0.84 6.97
N THR A 99 -18.29 -0.41 7.32
CA THR A 99 -17.83 -0.81 8.66
C THR A 99 -16.46 -0.19 8.96
N ASN A 100 -16.13 -0.05 10.26
CA ASN A 100 -14.81 0.43 10.68
C ASN A 100 -13.66 -0.40 10.10
N VAL A 101 -13.86 -1.71 9.92
CA VAL A 101 -12.87 -2.62 9.34
C VAL A 101 -12.61 -2.29 7.87
N GLN A 102 -13.66 -2.04 7.07
CA GLN A 102 -13.51 -1.64 5.67
C GLN A 102 -12.85 -0.27 5.54
N LYS A 103 -13.21 0.69 6.41
CA LYS A 103 -12.58 2.02 6.44
C LYS A 103 -11.10 1.95 6.81
N LEU A 104 -10.72 0.99 7.68
CA LEU A 104 -9.34 0.81 8.12
C LEU A 104 -8.50 -0.06 7.18
N ALA A 105 -9.11 -0.76 6.21
CA ALA A 105 -8.43 -1.66 5.29
C ALA A 105 -7.30 -0.95 4.52
N GLU A 106 -7.65 0.06 3.75
CA GLU A 106 -6.71 0.85 2.94
C GLU A 106 -5.60 1.51 3.79
N PRO A 107 -5.89 2.30 4.85
CA PRO A 107 -4.84 2.93 5.64
C PRO A 107 -3.94 1.91 6.37
N SER A 108 -4.46 0.73 6.74
CA SER A 108 -3.63 -0.33 7.35
C SER A 108 -2.69 -0.98 6.33
N GLN A 109 -3.15 -1.21 5.10
CA GLN A 109 -2.32 -1.69 4.00
C GLN A 109 -1.25 -0.67 3.62
N MET A 110 -1.60 0.63 3.56
CA MET A 110 -0.64 1.71 3.33
C MET A 110 0.43 1.73 4.42
N LEU A 111 0.05 1.61 5.69
CA LEU A 111 0.98 1.57 6.81
C LEU A 111 1.91 0.35 6.73
N LYS A 112 1.36 -0.83 6.45
CA LYS A 112 2.16 -2.05 6.23
C LYS A 112 3.18 -1.85 5.10
N ASN A 113 2.75 -1.33 3.95
CA ASN A 113 3.64 -1.08 2.81
C ASN A 113 4.71 -0.05 3.16
N ALA A 114 4.36 1.03 3.86
CA ALA A 114 5.31 2.02 4.31
C ALA A 114 6.38 1.42 5.24
N ILE A 115 6.00 0.51 6.14
CA ILE A 115 6.93 -0.21 7.02
C ILE A 115 7.86 -1.11 6.19
N ILE A 116 7.33 -1.85 5.21
CA ILE A 116 8.15 -2.69 4.31
C ILE A 116 9.16 -1.83 3.55
N HIS A 117 8.72 -0.71 2.97
CA HIS A 117 9.62 0.22 2.27
C HIS A 117 10.68 0.83 3.20
N LEU A 118 10.34 1.09 4.46
CA LEU A 118 11.29 1.61 5.44
C LEU A 118 12.34 0.56 5.81
N ILE A 119 11.94 -0.68 6.05
CA ILE A 119 12.84 -1.81 6.36
C ILE A 119 13.81 -2.02 5.20
N ASN A 120 13.31 -2.01 3.97
CA ASN A 120 14.10 -2.28 2.77
C ASN A 120 14.81 -1.03 2.22
N TYR A 121 14.65 0.14 2.83
CA TYR A 121 15.10 1.41 2.24
C TYR A 121 16.60 1.43 1.96
N GLN A 122 17.39 0.99 2.94
CA GLN A 122 18.84 0.96 2.83
C GLN A 122 19.30 -0.03 1.76
N ASP A 123 18.76 -1.24 1.77
CA ASP A 123 19.11 -2.29 0.82
C ASP A 123 18.73 -1.91 -0.62
N ASP A 124 17.54 -1.34 -0.83
CA ASP A 124 17.08 -0.85 -2.14
C ASP A 124 17.96 0.31 -2.67
N ALA A 125 18.45 1.19 -1.79
CA ALA A 125 19.36 2.27 -2.16
C ALA A 125 20.75 1.73 -2.54
N GLU A 126 21.29 0.80 -1.75
CA GLU A 126 22.60 0.20 -2.01
C GLU A 126 22.60 -0.64 -3.28
N LEU A 127 21.58 -1.49 -3.47
CA LEU A 127 21.43 -2.32 -4.66
C LEU A 127 21.31 -1.44 -5.91
N ALA A 128 20.51 -0.38 -5.86
CA ALA A 128 20.42 0.58 -6.93
C ALA A 128 21.78 1.23 -7.23
N THR A 129 22.47 1.74 -6.20
CA THR A 129 23.78 2.40 -6.35
C THR A 129 24.81 1.50 -7.02
N ARG A 130 24.83 0.20 -6.68
CA ARG A 130 25.72 -0.80 -7.30
C ARG A 130 25.34 -1.10 -8.76
N ALA A 131 24.05 -1.12 -9.08
CA ALA A 131 23.56 -1.42 -10.43
C ALA A 131 23.62 -0.22 -11.40
N MET A 132 23.66 1.02 -10.90
CA MET A 132 23.62 2.22 -11.75
C MET A 132 24.69 2.26 -12.86
N PRO A 133 25.98 1.96 -12.60
CA PRO A 133 27.01 2.06 -13.65
C PRO A 133 26.76 1.10 -14.82
N GLU A 134 26.34 -0.13 -14.53
CA GLU A 134 26.06 -1.13 -15.56
C GLU A 134 24.78 -0.79 -16.33
N LEU A 135 23.71 -0.39 -15.64
CA LEU A 135 22.48 0.06 -16.31
C LEU A 135 22.75 1.29 -17.21
N ALA A 136 23.61 2.22 -16.79
CA ALA A 136 23.99 3.37 -17.59
C ALA A 136 24.78 2.98 -18.85
N LYS A 137 25.60 1.94 -18.76
CA LYS A 137 26.31 1.36 -19.91
C LYS A 137 25.34 0.68 -20.88
N LEU A 138 24.40 -0.13 -20.38
CA LEU A 138 23.40 -0.81 -21.19
C LEU A 138 22.45 0.14 -21.92
N LEU A 139 22.16 1.32 -21.34
CA LEU A 139 21.41 2.38 -22.02
C LEU A 139 22.17 3.01 -23.21
N GLY A 140 23.49 2.82 -23.28
CA GLY A 140 24.34 3.26 -24.38
C GLY A 140 24.76 2.14 -25.33
N ASP A 141 24.11 0.98 -25.25
CA ASP A 141 24.41 -0.17 -26.11
C ASP A 141 23.99 0.08 -27.57
N GLU A 142 24.59 -0.66 -28.50
CA GLU A 142 24.24 -0.60 -29.92
C GLU A 142 22.90 -1.32 -30.20
N ASP A 143 22.62 -2.39 -29.44
CA ASP A 143 21.38 -3.14 -29.55
C ASP A 143 20.21 -2.42 -28.87
N GLN A 144 19.26 -1.98 -29.69
CA GLN A 144 18.04 -1.29 -29.24
C GLN A 144 17.19 -2.15 -28.29
N VAL A 145 17.24 -3.47 -28.39
CA VAL A 145 16.54 -4.38 -27.46
C VAL A 145 17.16 -4.30 -26.07
N VAL A 146 18.49 -4.21 -25.98
CA VAL A 146 19.21 -4.06 -24.71
C VAL A 146 18.88 -2.70 -24.09
N VAL A 147 18.90 -1.63 -24.89
CA VAL A 147 18.53 -0.27 -24.44
C VAL A 147 17.10 -0.24 -23.91
N SER A 148 16.14 -0.84 -24.62
CA SER A 148 14.72 -0.89 -24.20
C SER A 148 14.55 -1.62 -22.87
N LYS A 149 15.19 -2.79 -22.71
CA LYS A 149 15.16 -3.54 -21.43
C LYS A 149 15.82 -2.78 -20.29
N ALA A 150 16.97 -2.15 -20.54
CA ALA A 150 17.64 -1.32 -19.55
C ALA A 150 16.76 -0.14 -19.12
N ALA A 151 16.11 0.54 -20.06
CA ALA A 151 15.19 1.63 -19.77
C ALA A 151 13.99 1.18 -18.92
N GLN A 152 13.43 0.00 -19.20
CA GLN A 152 12.35 -0.58 -18.38
C GLN A 152 12.80 -0.90 -16.95
N ILE A 153 14.01 -1.46 -16.78
CA ILE A 153 14.55 -1.73 -15.44
C ILE A 153 14.76 -0.42 -14.68
N VAL A 154 15.34 0.59 -15.33
CA VAL A 154 15.56 1.91 -14.72
C VAL A 154 14.22 2.57 -14.34
N ASP A 155 13.19 2.48 -15.18
CA ASP A 155 11.84 2.98 -14.86
C ASP A 155 11.28 2.32 -13.59
N GLN A 156 11.41 1.00 -13.48
CA GLN A 156 10.97 0.28 -12.28
C GLN A 156 11.70 0.76 -11.02
N LEU A 157 13.01 1.01 -11.11
CA LEU A 157 13.79 1.55 -9.98
C LEU A 157 13.31 2.94 -9.56
N THR A 158 12.90 3.79 -10.49
CA THR A 158 12.40 5.14 -10.14
C THR A 158 11.09 5.14 -9.34
N ARG A 159 10.37 4.02 -9.27
CA ARG A 159 9.15 3.87 -8.46
C ARG A 159 9.44 3.68 -6.98
N LYS A 160 10.64 3.18 -6.64
CA LYS A 160 11.11 3.03 -5.26
C LYS A 160 11.81 4.31 -4.81
N GLU A 161 11.37 4.93 -3.71
CA GLU A 161 11.94 6.20 -3.22
C GLU A 161 13.47 6.10 -2.98
N ALA A 162 13.92 5.01 -2.36
CA ALA A 162 15.33 4.75 -2.09
C ALA A 162 16.18 4.71 -3.38
N SER A 163 15.78 3.87 -4.34
CA SER A 163 16.48 3.71 -5.61
C SER A 163 16.41 4.97 -6.49
N ARG A 164 15.27 5.68 -6.48
CA ARG A 164 15.09 6.98 -7.14
C ARG A 164 16.10 8.01 -6.65
N ARG A 165 16.32 8.12 -5.33
CA ARG A 165 17.34 9.02 -4.77
C ARG A 165 18.75 8.67 -5.21
N ALA A 166 19.11 7.38 -5.20
CA ALA A 166 20.41 6.92 -5.70
C ALA A 166 20.59 7.29 -7.19
N LEU A 167 19.54 7.18 -7.99
CA LEU A 167 19.57 7.52 -9.42
C LEU A 167 19.82 9.00 -9.66
N MET A 168 19.13 9.90 -8.94
CA MET A 168 19.30 11.36 -9.10
C MET A 168 20.71 11.84 -8.75
N GLN A 169 21.39 11.15 -7.84
CA GLN A 169 22.78 11.45 -7.48
C GLN A 169 23.78 10.99 -8.56
N ASN A 170 23.38 10.03 -9.42
CA ASN A 170 24.22 9.53 -10.48
C ASN A 170 24.00 10.32 -11.79
N HIS A 171 24.84 11.35 -12.00
CA HIS A 171 24.79 12.18 -13.20
C HIS A 171 24.97 11.40 -14.51
N GLN A 172 25.78 10.35 -14.51
CA GLN A 172 26.02 9.51 -15.69
C GLN A 172 24.75 8.74 -16.08
N MET A 173 24.01 8.22 -15.10
CA MET A 173 22.73 7.54 -15.33
C MET A 173 21.71 8.49 -15.96
N VAL A 174 21.52 9.69 -15.40
CA VAL A 174 20.56 10.66 -15.96
C VAL A 174 20.96 11.09 -17.37
N THR A 175 22.26 11.25 -17.63
CA THR A 175 22.78 11.54 -18.98
C THR A 175 22.48 10.40 -19.95
N ALA A 176 22.66 9.14 -19.52
CA ALA A 176 22.38 7.97 -20.34
C ALA A 176 20.89 7.86 -20.68
N VAL A 177 20.00 8.13 -19.72
CA VAL A 177 18.54 8.16 -19.94
C VAL A 177 18.16 9.24 -20.96
N VAL A 178 18.68 10.47 -20.80
CA VAL A 178 18.41 11.56 -21.76
C VAL A 178 18.92 11.20 -23.16
N ARG A 179 20.11 10.59 -23.26
CA ARG A 179 20.66 10.13 -24.54
C ARG A 179 19.81 9.02 -25.17
N ALA A 180 19.35 8.05 -24.38
CA ALA A 180 18.49 6.98 -24.86
C ALA A 180 17.15 7.54 -25.39
N MET A 181 16.53 8.47 -24.69
CA MET A 181 15.37 9.24 -25.17
C MET A 181 15.67 9.98 -26.48
N GLN A 182 16.90 10.50 -26.61
CA GLN A 182 17.31 11.26 -27.78
C GLN A 182 17.57 10.41 -29.02
N ASN A 183 17.94 9.14 -28.86
CA ASN A 183 18.41 8.30 -29.96
C ASN A 183 17.47 7.12 -30.27
N SER A 184 16.51 6.83 -29.40
CA SER A 184 15.56 5.74 -29.59
C SER A 184 14.43 6.12 -30.54
N ASN A 185 14.14 5.21 -31.48
CA ASN A 185 12.92 5.23 -32.29
C ASN A 185 11.84 4.27 -31.73
N ASP A 186 12.18 3.49 -30.69
CA ASP A 186 11.25 2.59 -30.03
C ASP A 186 10.32 3.38 -29.08
N MET A 187 9.03 3.16 -29.25
CA MET A 187 7.99 3.88 -28.51
C MET A 187 7.99 3.51 -27.03
N GLU A 188 8.25 2.24 -26.72
CA GLU A 188 8.30 1.76 -25.34
C GLU A 188 9.50 2.32 -24.59
N THR A 189 10.66 2.38 -25.24
CA THR A 189 11.86 3.04 -24.70
C THR A 189 11.63 4.54 -24.48
N ASN A 190 10.98 5.23 -25.42
CA ASN A 190 10.65 6.65 -25.27
C ASN A 190 9.67 6.88 -24.12
N LYS A 191 8.67 5.99 -23.94
CA LYS A 191 7.76 6.02 -22.79
C LYS A 191 8.51 5.81 -21.49
N ALA A 192 9.37 4.78 -21.41
CA ALA A 192 10.14 4.47 -20.20
C ALA A 192 11.07 5.63 -19.83
N THR A 193 11.83 6.16 -20.78
CA THR A 193 12.74 7.29 -20.53
C THR A 193 12.00 8.57 -20.15
N ALA A 194 10.84 8.86 -20.76
CA ALA A 194 9.99 9.99 -20.37
C ALA A 194 9.42 9.81 -18.96
N SER A 195 8.96 8.61 -18.62
CA SER A 195 8.46 8.27 -17.29
C SER A 195 9.55 8.38 -16.22
N ILE A 196 10.78 7.94 -16.52
CA ILE A 196 11.94 8.14 -15.65
C ILE A 196 12.12 9.63 -15.35
N LEU A 197 12.24 10.49 -16.37
CA LEU A 197 12.47 11.93 -16.15
C LEU A 197 11.31 12.59 -15.37
N HIS A 198 10.07 12.18 -15.65
CA HIS A 198 8.90 12.60 -14.89
C HIS A 198 9.00 12.19 -13.40
N ASN A 199 9.40 10.96 -13.11
CA ASN A 199 9.55 10.51 -11.73
C ASN A 199 10.66 11.28 -10.97
N LEU A 200 11.72 11.72 -11.68
CA LEU A 200 12.78 12.53 -11.08
C LEU A 200 12.38 14.00 -10.88
N SER A 201 11.49 14.57 -11.72
CA SER A 201 11.11 15.98 -11.65
C SER A 201 10.35 16.37 -10.38
N HIS A 202 9.83 15.38 -9.64
CA HIS A 202 9.16 15.58 -8.36
C HIS A 202 10.12 16.02 -7.24
N GLN A 203 11.44 16.00 -7.47
CA GLN A 203 12.45 16.46 -6.52
C GLN A 203 13.36 17.51 -7.16
N ARG A 204 13.79 18.49 -6.35
CA ARG A 204 14.65 19.61 -6.82
C ARG A 204 15.97 19.11 -7.40
N GLU A 205 16.55 18.07 -6.81
CA GLU A 205 17.77 17.42 -7.26
C GLU A 205 17.58 16.79 -8.65
N GLY A 206 16.44 16.14 -8.88
CA GLY A 206 16.08 15.56 -10.17
C GLY A 206 15.86 16.62 -11.24
N LEU A 207 15.12 17.69 -10.94
CA LEU A 207 14.99 18.85 -11.84
C LEU A 207 16.34 19.42 -12.24
N LEU A 208 17.25 19.62 -11.28
CA LEU A 208 18.60 20.12 -11.54
C LEU A 208 19.40 19.15 -12.41
N ALA A 209 19.28 17.84 -12.17
CA ALA A 209 19.94 16.82 -12.97
C ALA A 209 19.44 16.86 -14.42
N ILE A 210 18.12 16.86 -14.64
CA ILE A 210 17.48 16.96 -15.96
C ILE A 210 17.95 18.21 -16.70
N PHE A 211 17.99 19.35 -16.01
CA PHE A 211 18.46 20.61 -16.60
C PHE A 211 19.93 20.51 -17.05
N LYS A 212 20.81 20.00 -16.17
CA LYS A 212 22.26 19.91 -16.43
C LYS A 212 22.63 18.89 -17.51
N THR A 213 21.83 17.85 -17.71
CA THR A 213 22.10 16.81 -18.71
C THR A 213 21.50 17.09 -20.09
N GLY A 214 20.88 18.26 -20.29
CA GLY A 214 20.21 18.59 -21.56
C GLY A 214 18.87 17.87 -21.75
N GLY A 215 18.20 17.51 -20.65
CA GLY A 215 16.89 16.86 -20.69
C GLY A 215 15.78 17.75 -21.26
N ILE A 216 15.87 19.09 -21.11
CA ILE A 216 14.85 20.01 -21.65
C ILE A 216 14.72 19.89 -23.18
N PRO A 217 15.78 20.03 -23.99
CA PRO A 217 15.70 19.78 -25.43
C PRO A 217 15.14 18.39 -25.80
N ALA A 218 15.48 17.35 -25.04
CA ALA A 218 14.97 16.00 -25.26
C ALA A 218 13.45 15.92 -25.03
N LEU A 219 12.97 16.46 -23.91
CA LEU A 219 11.55 16.52 -23.54
C LEU A 219 10.73 17.36 -24.53
N VAL A 220 11.26 18.52 -24.96
CA VAL A 220 10.59 19.36 -25.98
C VAL A 220 10.37 18.57 -27.27
N ARG A 221 11.35 17.77 -27.69
CA ARG A 221 11.23 16.93 -28.88
C ARG A 221 10.20 15.79 -28.69
N MET A 222 10.06 15.27 -27.47
CA MET A 222 9.03 14.27 -27.14
C MET A 222 7.61 14.82 -27.26
N LEU A 223 7.40 16.14 -27.21
CA LEU A 223 6.08 16.75 -27.43
C LEU A 223 5.55 16.55 -28.86
N SER A 224 6.40 16.15 -29.81
CA SER A 224 5.96 15.78 -31.17
C SER A 224 5.60 14.30 -31.30
N SER A 225 5.69 13.50 -30.24
CA SER A 225 5.34 12.08 -30.27
C SER A 225 3.83 11.90 -30.45
N PRO A 226 3.38 11.01 -31.36
CA PRO A 226 1.96 10.68 -31.49
C PRO A 226 1.45 9.77 -30.35
N PHE A 227 2.30 9.38 -29.41
CA PHE A 227 1.95 8.47 -28.32
C PHE A 227 1.64 9.23 -27.03
N GLU A 228 0.37 9.19 -26.63
CA GLU A 228 -0.20 9.93 -25.50
C GLU A 228 0.62 9.81 -24.20
N PRO A 229 1.08 8.62 -23.76
CA PRO A 229 1.85 8.51 -22.52
C PRO A 229 3.17 9.29 -22.56
N VAL A 230 3.87 9.29 -23.71
CA VAL A 230 5.11 10.04 -23.89
C VAL A 230 4.84 11.54 -23.82
N LEU A 231 3.78 12.00 -24.50
CA LEU A 231 3.35 13.39 -24.48
C LEU A 231 3.01 13.85 -23.06
N PHE A 232 2.22 13.05 -22.34
CA PHE A 232 1.82 13.31 -20.96
C PHE A 232 3.02 13.45 -20.02
N TYR A 233 3.97 12.50 -20.05
CA TYR A 233 5.16 12.60 -19.24
C TYR A 233 6.03 13.80 -19.63
N ALA A 234 6.19 14.07 -20.93
CA ALA A 234 6.98 15.20 -21.39
C ALA A 234 6.41 16.55 -20.93
N ILE A 235 5.11 16.79 -21.13
CA ILE A 235 4.48 18.07 -20.78
C ILE A 235 4.45 18.29 -19.26
N THR A 236 4.14 17.26 -18.48
CA THR A 236 4.11 17.36 -17.01
C THR A 236 5.51 17.50 -16.40
N THR A 237 6.55 17.01 -17.07
CA THR A 237 7.94 17.21 -16.62
C THR A 237 8.43 18.63 -16.90
N LEU A 238 7.91 19.27 -17.97
CA LEU A 238 8.27 20.63 -18.37
C LEU A 238 7.47 21.73 -17.63
N HIS A 239 6.30 21.38 -17.07
CA HIS A 239 5.43 22.29 -16.31
C HIS A 239 6.00 22.64 -14.94
#